data_AF-A0A952IQ12-F1
#
_entry.id   AF-A0A952IQ12-F1
#
_cell.length_a   1.000
_cell.length_b   1.000
_cell.length_c   1.000
_cell.angle_alpha   90.00
_cell.angle_beta   90.00
_cell.angle_gamma   90.00
#
_symmetry.space_group_name_H-M   'P 1'
#
loop_
_entity.id
_entity.type
_entity.pdbx_description
1 polymer ?
#
loop_
_entity_poly.entity_id
_entity_poly.type
_entity_poly.pdbx_seq_one_letter_code
_entity_poly.pdbx_strand_id
1 'polypeptide(L)'
;MSTQFFAGNSAVGSVDVVFATVARIHVNDSVLTKEGKIDLPAIKPIARLGYYDYCVVDEVFEMQIPGGGIAAAGLEGRADNS
;
A
#
# COMPACT_ATOMS: atom_id res chain seq x y z
N MET A 1 -3.93 15.48 -12.03
CA MET A 1 -4.71 15.37 -10.78
C MET A 1 -6.13 15.74 -11.10
N SER A 2 -7.10 14.95 -10.67
CA SER A 2 -8.54 15.20 -10.86
C SER A 2 -9.32 14.77 -9.62
N THR A 3 -10.40 15.48 -9.31
CA THR A 3 -11.31 15.17 -8.19
C THR A 3 -12.68 14.83 -8.73
N GLN A 4 -13.30 13.76 -8.23
CA GLN A 4 -14.66 13.34 -8.57
C GLN A 4 -15.52 13.29 -7.31
N PHE A 5 -16.68 13.94 -7.37
CA PHE A 5 -17.66 13.94 -6.29
C PHE A 5 -18.65 12.79 -6.46
N PHE A 6 -18.93 12.07 -5.38
CA PHE A 6 -19.96 11.04 -5.30
C PHE A 6 -20.98 11.41 -4.24
N ALA A 7 -22.24 11.56 -4.67
CA ALA A 7 -23.36 11.69 -3.75
C ALA A 7 -23.59 10.36 -3.02
N GLY A 8 -23.72 10.40 -1.70
CA GLY A 8 -24.11 9.26 -0.90
C GLY A 8 -25.61 9.00 -0.97
N ASN A 9 -26.03 7.83 -0.49
CA ASN A 9 -27.43 7.42 -0.48
C ASN A 9 -28.24 8.02 0.70
N SER A 10 -27.75 9.10 1.33
CA SER A 10 -28.39 9.79 2.45
C SER A 10 -28.18 11.30 2.34
N ALA A 11 -29.02 12.09 3.01
CA ALA A 11 -28.99 13.57 2.95
C ALA A 11 -27.67 14.21 3.45
N VAL A 12 -26.78 13.44 4.06
CA VAL A 12 -25.55 13.92 4.71
C VAL A 12 -24.28 13.18 4.27
N GLY A 13 -24.40 12.16 3.43
CA GLY A 13 -23.24 11.40 2.94
C GLY A 13 -22.79 11.92 1.58
N SER A 14 -21.56 12.37 1.47
CA SER A 14 -20.89 12.55 0.17
C SER A 14 -19.40 12.23 0.31
N VAL A 15 -18.77 11.85 -0.80
CA VAL A 15 -17.33 11.51 -0.84
C VAL A 15 -16.70 12.14 -2.06
N ASP A 16 -15.54 12.76 -1.88
CA ASP A 16 -14.66 13.18 -2.96
C ASP A 16 -13.53 12.17 -3.15
N VAL A 17 -13.36 11.67 -4.37
CA VAL A 17 -12.24 10.81 -4.74
C VAL A 17 -11.22 11.62 -5.53
N VAL A 18 -9.98 11.63 -5.04
CA VAL A 18 -8.88 12.36 -5.66
C VAL A 18 -7.96 11.36 -6.37
N PHE A 19 -7.76 11.56 -7.67
CA PHE A 19 -6.84 10.79 -8.50
C PHE A 19 -5.60 11.62 -8.84
N ALA A 20 -4.42 11.07 -8.56
CA ALA A 20 -3.14 11.69 -8.86
C ALA A 20 -2.10 10.65 -9.29
N THR A 21 -1.18 11.06 -10.15
CA THR A 21 -0.03 10.25 -10.57
C THR A 21 1.12 10.49 -9.59
N VAL A 22 1.73 9.42 -9.09
CA VAL A 22 2.96 9.51 -8.27
C VAL A 22 4.12 9.93 -9.17
N ALA A 23 4.63 11.14 -8.99
CA ALA A 23 5.73 11.67 -9.81
C ALA A 23 7.11 11.22 -9.32
N ARG A 24 7.28 11.02 -8.01
CA ARG A 24 8.53 10.60 -7.37
C ARG A 24 8.25 9.99 -6.00
N ILE A 25 9.07 9.01 -5.62
CA ILE A 25 9.12 8.44 -4.28
C ILE A 25 10.50 8.78 -3.70
N HIS A 26 10.53 9.26 -2.46
CA HIS A 26 11.78 9.46 -1.71
C HIS A 26 11.86 8.36 -0.66
N VAL A 27 12.90 7.55 -0.75
CA VAL A 27 13.14 6.42 0.16
C VAL A 27 14.48 6.64 0.83
N ASN A 28 14.57 6.36 2.13
CA ASN A 28 15.86 6.26 2.79
C ASN A 28 16.47 4.90 2.45
N ASP A 29 17.65 4.87 1.84
CA ASP A 29 18.30 3.62 1.43
C ASP A 29 18.51 2.63 2.58
N SER A 30 18.57 3.13 3.83
CA SER A 30 18.71 2.27 5.02
C SER A 30 17.50 1.36 5.28
N VAL A 31 16.34 1.62 4.65
CA VAL A 31 15.12 0.82 4.81
C VAL A 31 14.82 -0.04 3.59
N LEU A 32 15.81 -0.23 2.72
CA LEU A 32 15.74 -1.17 1.61
C LEU A 32 16.43 -2.49 1.97
N THR A 33 15.77 -3.60 1.68
CA THR A 33 16.40 -4.92 1.74
C THR A 33 17.41 -5.07 0.60
N LYS A 34 18.25 -6.11 0.67
CA LYS A 34 19.26 -6.39 -0.37
C LYS A 34 18.64 -6.66 -1.74
N GLU A 35 17.38 -7.07 -1.76
CA GLU A 35 16.58 -7.37 -2.96
C GLU A 35 15.84 -6.13 -3.48
N GLY A 36 16.07 -4.95 -2.89
CA GLY A 36 15.41 -3.70 -3.28
C GLY A 36 13.98 -3.56 -2.79
N LYS A 37 13.54 -4.41 -1.85
CA LYS A 37 12.21 -4.31 -1.24
C LYS A 37 12.24 -3.36 -0.04
N ILE A 38 11.07 -2.87 0.36
CA ILE A 38 10.93 -2.03 1.56
C ILE A 38 10.93 -2.92 2.81
N ASP A 39 11.84 -2.62 3.75
CA ASP A 39 11.88 -3.22 5.08
C ASP A 39 10.81 -2.58 6.00
N LEU A 40 9.61 -3.18 6.03
CA LEU A 40 8.49 -2.67 6.81
C LEU A 40 8.76 -2.66 8.33
N PRO A 41 9.33 -3.71 8.96
CA PRO A 41 9.72 -3.66 10.37
C PRO A 41 10.70 -2.54 10.72
N ALA A 42 11.61 -2.17 9.82
CA ALA A 42 12.51 -1.03 10.03
C ALA A 42 11.78 0.32 10.00
N ILE A 43 10.72 0.45 9.18
CA ILE A 43 9.95 1.69 9.02
C ILE A 43 8.89 1.84 10.12
N LYS A 44 8.35 0.74 10.64
CA LYS A 44 7.26 0.72 11.63
C LYS A 44 6.05 1.57 11.22
N PRO A 45 5.47 1.37 10.02
CA PRO A 45 4.30 2.13 9.61
C PRO A 45 3.11 1.83 10.53
N ILE A 46 2.28 2.85 10.75
CA ILE A 46 1.02 2.71 11.49
C ILE A 46 -0.16 2.54 10.53
N ALA A 47 -1.16 1.76 10.94
CA ALA A 47 -2.41 1.60 10.20
C ALA A 47 -3.64 1.81 11.11
N ARG A 48 -4.74 2.25 10.49
CA ARG A 48 -6.01 2.54 11.17
C ARG A 48 -6.89 1.29 11.19
N LEU A 49 -7.33 0.87 12.37
CA LEU A 49 -8.15 -0.35 12.52
C LEU A 49 -9.66 -0.06 12.64
N GLY A 50 -10.02 1.11 13.15
CA GLY A 50 -11.40 1.51 13.44
C GLY A 50 -11.47 2.32 14.73
N TYR A 51 -12.58 3.04 14.97
CA TYR A 51 -12.79 3.87 16.16
C TYR A 51 -11.60 4.78 16.49
N TYR A 52 -10.91 4.55 17.60
CA TYR A 52 -9.68 5.24 18.00
C TYR A 52 -8.45 4.33 17.99
N ASP A 53 -8.57 3.11 17.47
CA ASP A 53 -7.52 2.11 17.48
C ASP A 53 -6.56 2.25 16.29
N TYR A 54 -5.31 1.91 16.55
CA TYR A 54 -4.20 1.91 15.59
C TYR A 54 -3.31 0.68 15.85
N CYS A 55 -2.67 0.19 14.80
CA CYS A 55 -1.59 -0.79 14.92
C CYS A 55 -0.30 -0.24 14.32
N VAL A 56 0.81 -0.85 14.73
CA VAL A 56 2.14 -0.68 14.15
C VAL A 56 2.57 -2.00 13.51
N VAL A 57 3.26 -1.93 12.37
CA VAL A 57 3.84 -3.12 11.73
C VAL A 57 5.21 -3.39 12.38
N ASP A 58 5.25 -4.33 13.31
CA ASP A 58 6.50 -4.78 13.95
C ASP A 58 7.09 -6.03 13.28
N GLU A 59 6.27 -6.88 12.65
CA GLU A 59 6.70 -8.15 12.03
C GLU A 59 5.96 -8.40 10.71
N VAL A 60 6.60 -9.15 9.81
CA VAL A 60 6.04 -9.52 8.49
C VAL A 60 6.24 -11.01 8.27
N PHE A 61 5.24 -11.66 7.68
CA PHE A 61 5.32 -13.03 7.18
C PHE A 61 4.85 -13.08 5.73
N GLU A 62 5.41 -14.01 4.95
CA GLU A 62 5.01 -14.23 3.57
C GLU A 62 3.86 -15.25 3.50
N MET A 63 2.81 -14.91 2.76
CA MET A 63 1.70 -15.83 2.49
C MET A 63 1.53 -16.00 0.99
N GLN A 64 1.93 -17.16 0.49
CA GLN A 64 1.76 -17.52 -0.92
C GLN A 64 0.33 -18.00 -1.17
N ILE A 65 -0.28 -17.54 -2.27
CA ILE A 65 -1.63 -17.97 -2.66
C ILE A 65 -1.58 -19.45 -3.07
N PRO A 66 -2.34 -20.34 -2.41
CA PRO A 66 -2.39 -21.74 -2.81
C PRO A 66 -2.92 -21.89 -4.25
N GLY A 67 -2.15 -22.53 -5.13
CA GLY A 67 -2.50 -22.69 -6.55
C GLY A 67 -2.30 -21.44 -7.41
N GLY A 68 -1.59 -20.42 -6.90
CA GLY A 68 -1.27 -19.20 -7.62
C GLY A 68 -0.40 -19.47 -8.85
N GLY A 69 -1.04 -19.58 -10.02
CA GLY A 69 -0.38 -19.58 -11.32
C GLY A 69 0.20 -18.19 -11.64
N ILE A 70 0.07 -17.76 -12.90
CA ILE A 70 0.59 -16.47 -13.41
C ILE A 70 0.25 -15.23 -12.57
N ALA A 71 -0.82 -15.25 -11.78
CA ALA A 71 -1.20 -14.14 -10.89
C ALA A 71 -0.24 -13.93 -9.70
N ALA A 72 0.48 -14.97 -9.27
CA ALA A 72 1.44 -14.87 -8.16
C ALA A 72 2.68 -14.05 -8.54
N ALA A 73 3.10 -14.10 -9.80
CA ALA A 73 4.28 -13.39 -10.31
C ALA A 73 4.14 -11.86 -10.27
N GLY A 74 2.92 -11.31 -10.22
CA GLY A 74 2.70 -9.87 -10.07
C GLY A 74 2.79 -9.36 -8.64
N LEU A 75 2.76 -10.25 -7.65
CA LEU A 75 2.71 -9.91 -6.22
C LEU A 75 4.10 -9.86 -5.56
N GLU A 76 5.13 -10.39 -6.23
CA GLU A 76 6.49 -10.49 -5.69
C GLU A 76 7.27 -9.17 -5.71
N GLY A 77 6.76 -8.14 -6.39
CA GLY A 77 7.30 -6.78 -6.39
C GLY A 77 8.64 -6.63 -7.12
N ARG A 78 8.94 -7.46 -8.11
CA ARG A 78 10.12 -7.26 -8.97
C ARG A 78 9.93 -6.05 -9.86
N ALA A 79 10.93 -5.18 -9.91
CA ALA A 79 11.05 -4.20 -10.98
C ALA A 79 11.32 -4.95 -12.29
N ASP A 80 10.49 -4.73 -13.30
CA ASP A 80 10.77 -5.14 -14.67
C ASP A 80 11.95 -4.33 -15.19
N ASN A 81 13.11 -4.97 -15.31
CA ASN A 81 14.26 -4.34 -15.92
C ASN A 81 14.04 -4.30 -17.43
N SER A 82 13.50 -3.17 -17.92
CA SER A 82 13.46 -2.81 -19.35
C SER A 82 14.85 -2.56 -19.91
#